data_AF-A0A2N3WS47-F1
#
_entry.id   AF-A0A2N3WS47-F1
#
_cell.length_a   1.000
_cell.length_b   1.000
_cell.length_c   1.000
_cell.angle_alpha   90.00
_cell.angle_beta   90.00
_cell.angle_gamma   90.00
#
_symmetry.space_group_name_H-M   'P 1'
#
loop_
_entity.id
_entity.type
_entity.pdbx_description
1 polymer ?
#
loop_
_entity_poly.entity_id
_entity_poly.type
_entity_poly.pdbx_seq_one_letter_code
_entity_poly.pdbx_strand_id
1 'polypeptide(L)'
;MLSWGEIAYGAALSAVLSVVLVLAAARERRPGTLAAVAAGAILGPVAWNAVLRATNASQFFTDAPIPFFPISWQDTGSGVFALAALTLLLGFGPLRAAPGRRLALVATVGALGALLVDIYLY
;
A
#
# COMPACT_ATOMS: atom_id res chain seq x y z
N MET A 1 0.39 7.25 -18.43
CA MET A 1 0.78 5.98 -17.78
C MET A 1 2.07 6.24 -17.04
N LEU A 2 2.17 5.80 -15.80
CA LEU A 2 3.38 5.99 -15.00
C LEU A 2 4.56 5.21 -15.59
N SER A 3 5.74 5.82 -15.59
CA SER A 3 7.01 5.20 -15.88
C SER A 3 7.40 4.21 -14.76
N TRP A 4 8.34 3.31 -15.05
CA TRP A 4 8.86 2.40 -14.00
C TRP A 4 9.58 3.16 -12.88
N GLY A 5 10.17 4.33 -13.19
CA GLY A 5 10.81 5.17 -12.19
C GLY A 5 9.81 5.78 -11.20
N GLU A 6 8.69 6.32 -11.70
CA GLU A 6 7.61 6.84 -10.85
C GLU A 6 6.99 5.74 -9.99
N ILE A 7 6.75 4.54 -10.56
CA ILE A 7 6.24 3.39 -9.81
C ILE A 7 7.21 3.00 -8.68
N ALA A 8 8.52 2.95 -8.96
CA ALA A 8 9.52 2.61 -7.96
C ALA A 8 9.62 3.67 -6.85
N TYR A 9 9.55 4.95 -7.22
CA TYR A 9 9.53 6.07 -6.29
C TYR A 9 8.32 6.03 -5.36
N GLY A 10 7.12 5.89 -5.94
CA GLY A 10 5.86 5.75 -5.21
C GLY A 10 5.83 4.55 -4.27
N ALA A 11 6.34 3.40 -4.72
CA ALA A 11 6.45 2.20 -3.89
C ALA A 11 7.42 2.39 -2.71
N ALA A 12 8.54 3.10 -2.92
CA ALA A 12 9.47 3.41 -1.84
C ALA A 12 8.84 4.35 -0.80
N LEU A 13 8.14 5.39 -1.23
CA LEU A 13 7.38 6.27 -0.34
C LEU A 13 6.28 5.50 0.41
N SER A 14 5.58 4.60 -0.29
CA SER A 14 4.54 3.74 0.29
C SER A 14 5.09 2.88 1.42
N ALA A 15 6.26 2.27 1.24
CA ALA A 15 6.93 1.54 2.32
C ALA A 15 7.23 2.43 3.53
N VAL A 16 7.81 3.60 3.31
CA VAL A 16 8.18 4.53 4.39
C VAL A 16 6.94 4.96 5.17
N LEU A 17 5.91 5.48 4.48
CA LEU A 17 4.70 5.96 5.14
C LEU A 17 3.96 4.83 5.86
N SER A 18 3.83 3.66 5.23
CA SER A 18 3.17 2.50 5.84
C SER A 18 3.86 2.05 7.12
N VAL A 19 5.19 2.00 7.13
CA VAL A 19 5.97 1.67 8.34
C VAL A 19 5.78 2.73 9.41
N VAL A 20 5.84 4.02 9.07
CA VAL A 20 5.61 5.12 10.01
C VAL A 20 4.21 5.05 10.63
N LEU A 21 3.18 4.81 9.84
CA LEU A 21 1.81 4.68 10.32
C LEU A 21 1.63 3.44 11.20
N VAL A 22 2.22 2.30 10.85
CA VAL A 22 2.16 1.09 11.69
C VAL A 22 2.92 1.28 13.02
N LEU A 23 4.06 1.97 13.01
CA LEU A 23 4.80 2.34 14.22
C LEU A 23 3.95 3.24 15.14
N ALA A 24 3.29 4.26 14.57
CA ALA A 24 2.55 5.25 15.33
C ALA A 24 1.17 4.74 15.80
N ALA A 25 0.36 4.22 14.87
CA ALA A 25 -1.04 3.88 15.11
C ALA A 25 -1.24 2.46 15.65
N ALA A 26 -0.55 1.46 15.06
CA ALA A 26 -0.64 0.07 15.51
C ALA A 26 0.36 -0.25 16.64
N ARG A 27 1.29 0.66 16.95
CA ARG A 27 2.34 0.53 17.97
C ARG A 27 3.17 -0.75 17.82
N GLU A 28 3.31 -1.23 16.59
CA GLU A 28 4.12 -2.40 16.28
C GLU A 28 5.59 -2.00 16.18
N ARG A 29 6.49 -2.77 16.79
CA ARG A 29 7.93 -2.46 16.82
C ARG A 29 8.81 -3.64 16.43
N ARG A 30 8.22 -4.82 16.19
CA ARG A 30 8.99 -6.01 15.83
C ARG A 30 9.59 -5.82 14.43
N PRO A 31 10.91 -5.92 14.26
CA PRO A 31 11.57 -5.62 13.00
C PRO A 31 11.07 -6.53 11.86
N GLY A 32 10.81 -7.81 12.14
CA GLY A 32 10.24 -8.73 11.14
C GLY A 32 8.85 -8.33 10.66
N THR A 33 8.01 -7.76 11.53
CA THR A 33 6.68 -7.26 11.15
C THR A 33 6.79 -5.99 10.33
N LEU A 34 7.66 -5.06 10.72
CA LEU A 34 7.89 -3.82 9.97
C LEU A 34 8.50 -4.08 8.60
N ALA A 35 9.43 -5.04 8.48
CA ALA A 35 9.99 -5.46 7.21
C ALA A 35 8.91 -6.06 6.29
N ALA A 36 8.00 -6.89 6.83
CA ALA A 36 6.88 -7.42 6.08
C ALA A 36 5.89 -6.32 5.65
N VAL A 37 5.67 -5.30 6.49
CA VAL A 37 4.87 -4.12 6.15
C VAL A 37 5.49 -3.37 4.96
N ALA A 38 6.79 -3.06 5.03
CA ALA A 38 7.49 -2.38 3.94
C ALA A 38 7.40 -3.19 2.63
N ALA A 39 7.64 -4.51 2.70
CA ALA A 39 7.56 -5.38 1.53
C ALA A 39 6.14 -5.40 0.93
N GLY A 40 5.09 -5.53 1.74
CA GLY A 40 3.70 -5.53 1.25
C GLY A 40 3.29 -4.19 0.64
N ALA A 41 3.71 -3.08 1.24
CA ALA A 41 3.46 -1.73 0.76
C ALA A 41 4.24 -1.39 -0.54
N ILE A 42 5.30 -2.13 -0.87
CA ILE A 42 5.97 -2.05 -2.18
C ILE A 42 5.26 -2.94 -3.19
N LEU A 43 5.04 -4.21 -2.84
CA LEU A 43 4.51 -5.19 -3.79
C LEU A 43 3.11 -4.84 -4.30
N GLY A 44 2.26 -4.26 -3.44
CA GLY A 44 0.91 -3.86 -3.80
C GLY A 44 0.87 -2.85 -4.97
N PRO A 45 1.37 -1.61 -4.77
CA PRO A 45 1.40 -0.59 -5.80
C PRO A 45 2.18 -1.01 -7.05
N VAL A 46 3.30 -1.73 -6.90
CA VAL A 46 4.08 -2.23 -8.06
C VAL A 46 3.26 -3.20 -8.90
N ALA A 47 2.60 -4.17 -8.27
CA ALA A 47 1.80 -5.16 -8.99
C ALA A 47 0.61 -4.50 -9.71
N TRP A 48 -0.09 -3.58 -9.02
CA TRP A 48 -1.22 -2.89 -9.61
C TRP A 48 -0.82 -2.00 -10.79
N ASN A 49 0.23 -1.19 -10.63
CA ASN A 49 0.72 -0.33 -11.70
C ASN A 49 1.30 -1.12 -12.88
N ALA A 50 1.87 -2.30 -12.65
CA ALA A 50 2.28 -3.20 -13.72
C ALA A 50 1.08 -3.68 -14.57
N VAL A 51 -0.04 -4.03 -13.92
CA VAL A 51 -1.29 -4.41 -14.61
C VAL A 51 -1.85 -3.24 -15.40
N LEU A 52 -1.92 -2.05 -14.81
CA LEU A 52 -2.41 -0.85 -15.51
C LEU A 52 -1.55 -0.53 -16.73
N ARG A 53 -0.22 -0.62 -16.61
CA ARG A 53 0.69 -0.45 -17.75
C ARG A 53 0.47 -1.49 -18.84
N ALA A 54 0.38 -2.76 -18.49
CA ALA A 54 0.19 -3.83 -19.46
C ALA A 54 -1.14 -3.69 -20.23
N THR A 55 -2.15 -3.10 -19.61
CA THR A 55 -3.49 -2.92 -20.16
C THR A 55 -3.74 -1.55 -20.79
N ASN A 56 -2.77 -0.62 -20.74
CA ASN A 56 -2.92 0.77 -21.19
C ASN A 56 -4.12 1.49 -20.55
N ALA A 57 -4.43 1.19 -19.28
CA ALA A 57 -5.61 1.65 -18.57
C ALA A 57 -5.51 3.12 -18.10
N SER A 58 -5.32 4.05 -19.03
CA SER A 58 -5.14 5.49 -18.74
C SER A 58 -6.34 6.16 -18.07
N GLN A 59 -7.55 5.64 -18.26
CA GLN A 59 -8.78 6.20 -17.67
C GLN A 59 -8.85 6.04 -16.14
N PHE A 60 -8.05 5.13 -15.57
CA PHE A 60 -8.04 4.88 -14.12
C PHE A 60 -7.39 6.03 -13.33
N PHE A 61 -6.63 6.90 -13.99
CA PHE A 61 -5.97 8.09 -13.44
C PHE A 61 -6.91 9.31 -13.44
N THR A 62 -8.21 9.08 -13.25
CA THR A 62 -9.21 10.13 -13.18
C THR A 62 -9.61 10.33 -11.74
N ASP A 63 -9.25 11.48 -11.19
CA ASP A 63 -9.51 11.81 -9.78
C ASP A 63 -10.98 12.12 -9.54
N ALA A 64 -11.46 11.75 -8.36
CA ALA A 64 -12.74 12.20 -7.86
C ALA A 64 -12.74 13.73 -7.68
N PRO A 65 -13.85 14.42 -7.98
CA PRO A 65 -13.95 15.88 -7.82
C PRO A 65 -14.16 16.28 -6.34
N ILE A 66 -13.28 15.79 -5.45
CA ILE A 66 -13.28 16.04 -4.01
C ILE A 66 -11.98 16.75 -3.65
N PRO A 67 -11.98 18.07 -3.40
CA PRO A 67 -10.75 18.88 -3.34
C PRO A 67 -9.68 18.40 -2.35
N PHE A 68 -10.09 17.82 -1.23
CA PHE A 68 -9.20 17.36 -0.15
C PHE A 68 -8.95 15.86 -0.17
N PHE A 69 -9.62 15.10 -1.05
CA PHE A 69 -9.45 13.66 -1.20
C PHE A 69 -9.69 13.25 -2.66
N PRO A 70 -8.80 13.68 -3.58
CA PRO A 70 -8.94 13.47 -5.03
C PRO A 70 -8.58 12.03 -5.43
N ILE A 71 -9.24 11.05 -4.82
CA ILE A 71 -8.94 9.63 -5.04
C ILE A 71 -9.36 9.18 -6.45
N SER A 72 -8.51 8.40 -7.10
CA SER A 72 -8.76 7.78 -8.40
C SER A 72 -8.99 6.26 -8.29
N TRP A 73 -9.40 5.64 -9.39
CA TRP A 73 -9.45 4.16 -9.47
C TRP A 73 -8.06 3.53 -9.45
N GLN A 74 -7.04 4.26 -9.90
CA GLN A 74 -5.65 3.82 -9.79
C GLN A 74 -5.23 3.73 -8.32
N ASP A 75 -5.45 4.76 -7.51
CA ASP A 75 -5.02 4.80 -6.11
C ASP A 75 -5.76 3.74 -5.29
N THR A 76 -7.08 3.62 -5.56
CA THR A 76 -7.92 2.61 -4.92
C THR A 76 -7.37 1.20 -5.17
N GLY A 77 -6.98 0.90 -6.40
CA GLY A 77 -6.37 -0.38 -6.73
C GLY A 77 -5.05 -0.61 -6.01
N SER A 78 -4.18 0.41 -5.90
CA SER A 78 -2.94 0.31 -5.12
C SER A 78 -3.21 -0.02 -3.65
N GLY A 79 -4.19 0.64 -3.03
CA GLY A 79 -4.62 0.37 -1.65
C GLY A 79 -5.14 -1.05 -1.46
N VAL A 80 -5.96 -1.55 -2.38
CA VAL A 80 -6.50 -2.92 -2.36
C VAL A 80 -5.38 -3.96 -2.53
N PHE A 81 -4.48 -3.77 -3.50
CA PHE A 81 -3.35 -4.67 -3.72
C PHE A 81 -2.37 -4.65 -2.54
N ALA A 82 -2.12 -3.48 -1.95
CA ALA A 82 -1.32 -3.37 -0.74
C ALA A 82 -1.96 -4.14 0.43
N LEU A 83 -3.26 -3.99 0.64
CA LEU A 83 -4.00 -4.73 1.68
C LEU A 83 -3.90 -6.25 1.47
N ALA A 84 -4.07 -6.71 0.24
CA ALA A 84 -3.94 -8.13 -0.10
C ALA A 84 -2.51 -8.64 0.16
N ALA A 85 -1.49 -7.94 -0.35
CA ALA A 85 -0.09 -8.30 -0.16
C ALA A 85 0.30 -8.32 1.33
N LEU A 86 -0.11 -7.30 2.09
CA LEU A 86 0.13 -7.21 3.53
C LEU A 86 -0.55 -8.34 4.30
N THR A 87 -1.81 -8.65 3.97
CA THR A 87 -2.56 -9.75 4.60
C THR A 87 -1.84 -11.08 4.41
N LEU A 88 -1.36 -11.36 3.19
CA LEU A 88 -0.63 -12.59 2.88
C LEU A 88 0.73 -12.63 3.59
N LEU A 89 1.55 -11.59 3.47
CA LEU A 89 2.89 -11.55 4.06
C LEU A 89 2.86 -11.60 5.58
N LEU A 90 1.96 -10.83 6.21
CA LEU A 90 1.84 -10.80 7.66
C LEU A 90 1.22 -12.10 8.19
N GLY A 91 0.19 -12.62 7.52
CA GLY A 91 -0.57 -13.80 7.93
C GLY A 91 0.18 -15.10 7.78
N PHE A 92 1.00 -15.24 6.73
CA PHE A 92 1.88 -16.41 6.59
C PHE A 92 3.25 -16.20 7.23
N GLY A 93 3.63 -14.97 7.56
CA GLY A 93 4.91 -14.62 8.15
C GLY A 93 4.82 -14.24 9.64
N PRO A 94 5.21 -13.00 10.01
CA PRO A 94 5.50 -12.63 11.40
C PRO A 94 4.26 -12.57 12.32
N LEU A 95 3.04 -12.50 11.76
CA LEU A 95 1.79 -12.48 12.52
C LEU A 95 0.98 -13.78 12.40
N ARG A 96 1.56 -14.87 11.88
CA ARG A 96 0.86 -16.15 11.66
C ARG A 96 0.16 -16.76 12.89
N ALA A 97 0.68 -16.49 14.08
CA ALA A 97 0.13 -16.98 15.35
C ALA A 97 -0.60 -15.88 16.14
N ALA A 98 -0.73 -14.68 15.56
CA ALA A 98 -1.40 -13.57 16.22
C ALA A 98 -2.93 -13.67 16.03
N PRO A 99 -3.72 -13.02 16.91
CA PRO A 99 -5.16 -12.91 16.69
C PRO A 99 -5.47 -12.23 15.35
N GLY A 100 -6.49 -12.70 14.63
CA GLY A 100 -6.88 -12.14 13.33
C GLY A 100 -7.14 -10.63 13.37
N ARG A 101 -7.69 -10.11 14.48
CA ARG A 101 -7.86 -8.66 14.70
C ARG A 101 -6.55 -7.88 14.63
N ARG A 102 -5.45 -8.43 15.15
CA ARG A 102 -4.13 -7.78 15.12
C ARG A 102 -3.59 -7.73 13.70
N LEU A 103 -3.73 -8.83 12.96
CA LEU A 103 -3.35 -8.89 11.54
C LEU A 103 -4.14 -7.87 10.72
N ALA A 104 -5.47 -7.84 10.87
CA ALA A 104 -6.34 -6.91 10.18
C ALA A 104 -5.94 -5.46 10.47
N LEU A 105 -5.71 -5.10 11.74
CA LEU A 105 -5.27 -3.76 12.12
C LEU A 105 -3.97 -3.35 11.44
N VAL A 106 -2.93 -4.20 11.51
CA VAL A 106 -1.61 -3.87 10.93
C VAL A 106 -1.68 -3.81 9.41
N ALA A 107 -2.38 -4.75 8.77
CA ALA A 107 -2.53 -4.77 7.31
C ALA A 107 -3.33 -3.56 6.81
N THR A 108 -4.45 -3.19 7.47
CA THR A 108 -5.23 -2.01 7.10
C THR A 108 -4.44 -0.73 7.29
N VAL A 109 -3.76 -0.54 8.42
CA VAL A 109 -2.94 0.67 8.66
C VAL A 109 -1.80 0.77 7.64
N GLY A 110 -1.15 -0.36 7.30
CA GLY A 110 -0.14 -0.38 6.25
C GLY A 110 -0.72 -0.05 4.88
N ALA A 111 -1.85 -0.64 4.50
CA ALA A 111 -2.49 -0.38 3.21
C ALA A 111 -2.96 1.08 3.06
N LEU A 112 -3.42 1.69 4.15
CA LEU A 112 -3.74 3.12 4.20
C LEU A 112 -2.51 3.97 3.92
N GLY A 113 -1.33 3.57 4.40
CA GLY A 113 -0.07 4.24 4.06
C GLY A 113 0.17 4.28 2.56
N ALA A 114 0.12 3.14 1.89
CA ALA A 114 0.27 3.07 0.44
C ALA A 114 -0.80 3.89 -0.31
N LEU A 115 -2.07 3.79 0.10
CA LEU A 115 -3.17 4.55 -0.51
C LEU A 115 -2.95 6.07 -0.40
N LEU A 116 -2.52 6.55 0.77
CA LEU A 116 -2.28 7.97 0.99
C LEU A 116 -1.08 8.49 0.18
N VAL A 117 -0.08 7.66 -0.09
CA VAL A 117 1.03 8.05 -0.97
C VAL A 117 0.52 8.27 -2.39
N ASP A 118 -0.26 7.34 -2.94
CA ASP A 118 -0.79 7.48 -4.31
C ASP A 118 -1.74 8.68 -4.44
N ILE A 119 -2.56 8.98 -3.44
CA ILE A 119 -3.50 10.12 -3.53
C ILE A 119 -2.77 11.47 -3.52
N TYR A 120 -1.66 11.59 -2.77
CA TYR A 120 -1.09 12.91 -2.42
C TYR A 120 0.33 13.16 -2.89
N LEU A 121 1.11 12.12 -3.18
CA LEU A 121 2.57 12.25 -3.30
C LEU A 121 3.13 11.93 -4.68
N TYR A 122 2.38 11.31 -5.60
CA TYR A 122 2.81 11.18 -7.00
C TYR A 122 1.69 10.78 -7.97
#